data_AF-A0A0C3CVU7-F1
#
_entry.id   AF-A0A0C3CVU7-F1
#
_cell.length_a   1.000
_cell.length_b   1.000
_cell.length_c   1.000
_cell.angle_alpha   90.00
_cell.angle_beta   90.00
_cell.angle_gamma   90.00
#
_symmetry.space_group_name_H-M   'P 1'
#
loop_
_entity.id
_entity.type
_entity.pdbx_description
1 polymer ?
#
loop_
_entity_poly.entity_id
_entity_poly.type
_entity_poly.pdbx_seq_one_letter_code
_entity_poly.pdbx_strand_id
1 'polypeptide(L)'
;LRRLAFKMIHLTTIILPAWREMLQGMGMTVHLMPHDVPTWWNSSADMVEFALEYHEPINIMTQKRDLGLRNLELSDEEWSTEGASCSSEGILKDATMFFSRASPNLATVIPAMDH
;
A
#
# COMPACT_ATOMS: atom_id res chain seq x y z
N LEU A 1 6.43 0.85 4.93
CA LEU A 1 5.57 1.64 4.00
C LEU A 1 5.14 3.05 4.45
N ARG A 2 4.51 3.25 5.63
CA ARG A 2 3.98 4.57 6.07
C ARG A 2 4.97 5.74 5.99
N ARG A 3 6.21 5.53 6.44
CA ARG A 3 7.29 6.54 6.36
C ARG A 3 7.69 6.87 4.93
N LEU A 4 7.61 5.91 4.01
CA LEU A 4 7.90 6.12 2.60
C LEU A 4 6.82 6.99 1.95
N ALA A 5 5.55 6.65 2.13
CA ALA A 5 4.42 7.48 1.66
C ALA A 5 4.49 8.91 2.20
N PHE A 6 4.79 9.05 3.51
CA PHE A 6 4.99 10.36 4.12
C PHE A 6 6.11 11.14 3.43
N LYS A 7 7.27 10.53 3.19
CA LYS A 7 8.38 11.18 2.45
C LYS A 7 8.00 11.53 1.01
N MET A 8 7.26 10.70 0.30
CA MET A 8 6.79 11.00 -1.06
C MET A 8 5.89 12.24 -1.11
N ILE A 9 5.03 12.41 -0.10
CA ILE A 9 4.14 13.57 0.02
C ILE A 9 4.90 14.84 0.46
N HIS A 10 5.91 14.71 1.30
CA HIS A 10 6.59 15.86 1.90
C HIS A 10 7.85 16.30 1.12
N LEU A 11 8.41 15.44 0.27
CA LEU A 11 9.55 15.74 -0.60
C LEU A 11 9.13 15.67 -2.08
N THR A 12 7.97 16.26 -2.37
CA THR A 12 7.33 16.27 -3.71
C THR A 12 8.20 16.89 -4.79
N THR A 13 9.16 17.75 -4.46
CA THR A 13 10.01 18.41 -5.45
C THR A 13 11.13 17.52 -5.99
N ILE A 14 11.54 16.49 -5.24
CA ILE A 14 12.68 15.62 -5.59
C ILE A 14 12.21 14.19 -5.82
N ILE A 15 11.41 13.65 -4.90
CA ILE A 15 10.98 12.25 -4.92
C ILE A 15 9.89 12.02 -5.96
N LEU A 16 8.94 12.95 -6.10
CA LEU A 16 7.81 12.74 -7.00
C LEU A 16 8.20 12.72 -8.49
N PRO A 17 9.06 13.62 -9.01
CA PRO A 17 9.53 13.52 -10.39
C PRO A 17 10.28 12.22 -10.65
N ALA A 18 11.19 11.84 -9.75
CA ALA A 18 11.96 10.60 -9.86
C ALA A 18 11.07 9.35 -9.81
N TRP A 19 9.96 9.38 -9.05
CA TRP A 19 8.96 8.32 -9.02
C TRP A 19 8.21 8.21 -10.36
N ARG A 20 7.76 9.36 -10.91
CA ARG A 20 7.02 9.40 -12.18
C ARG A 20 7.88 8.91 -13.35
N GLU A 21 9.13 9.36 -13.43
CA GLU A 21 10.08 8.93 -14.47
C GLU A 21 10.35 7.42 -14.38
N MET A 22 10.47 6.88 -13.17
CA MET A 22 10.70 5.46 -12.96
C MET A 22 9.51 4.62 -13.42
N LEU A 23 8.28 4.99 -13.01
CA LEU A 23 7.07 4.28 -13.44
C LEU A 23 6.87 4.35 -14.95
N GLN A 24 7.13 5.51 -15.56
CA GLN A 24 7.10 5.65 -17.02
C GLN A 24 8.15 4.77 -17.71
N GLY A 25 9.37 4.71 -17.18
CA GLY A 25 10.45 3.86 -17.70
C GLY A 25 10.13 2.36 -17.63
N MET A 26 9.33 1.94 -16.65
CA MET A 26 8.85 0.56 -16.49
C MET A 26 7.52 0.29 -17.24
N GLY A 27 6.92 1.32 -17.86
CA GLY A 27 5.62 1.20 -18.52
C GLY A 27 4.45 0.99 -17.56
N MET A 28 4.63 1.30 -16.27
CA MET A 28 3.58 1.18 -15.24
C MET A 28 2.70 2.43 -15.18
N THR A 29 1.47 2.26 -14.70
CA THR A 29 0.55 3.37 -14.47
C THR A 29 1.12 4.29 -13.39
N VAL A 30 1.17 5.59 -13.67
CA VAL A 30 1.69 6.58 -12.71
C VAL A 30 0.66 6.82 -11.62
N HIS A 31 0.77 6.09 -10.52
CA HIS A 31 -0.07 6.26 -9.34
C HIS A 31 0.76 6.76 -8.15
N LEU A 32 0.17 7.63 -7.32
CA LEU A 32 0.79 8.05 -6.07
C LEU A 32 0.61 6.95 -5.03
N MET A 33 1.62 6.73 -4.19
CA MET A 33 1.44 5.84 -3.05
C MET A 33 0.31 6.37 -2.15
N PRO A 34 -0.68 5.53 -1.79
CA PRO A 34 -1.66 5.87 -0.77
C PRO A 34 -0.94 6.19 0.53
N HIS A 35 -1.53 7.04 1.35
CA HIS A 35 -1.03 7.28 2.70
C HIS A 35 -2.04 6.81 3.72
N ASP A 36 -1.52 6.40 4.86
CA ASP A 36 -2.30 5.97 6.00
C ASP A 36 -3.12 7.18 6.50
N VAL A 37 -4.43 7.02 6.47
CA VAL A 37 -5.38 8.04 6.95
C VAL A 37 -5.98 7.49 8.24
N PRO A 38 -5.68 8.07 9.42
CA PRO A 38 -6.11 7.51 10.70
C PRO A 38 -7.62 7.32 10.84
N THR A 39 -8.41 8.11 10.12
CA THR A 39 -9.88 8.02 10.13
C THR A 39 -10.43 6.98 9.16
N TRP A 40 -9.59 6.36 8.33
CA TRP A 40 -10.00 5.41 7.32
C TRP A 40 -9.41 4.02 7.61
N TRP A 41 -10.29 3.10 8.04
CA TRP A 41 -9.94 1.80 8.60
C TRP A 41 -9.23 0.86 7.63
N ASN A 42 -9.38 1.09 6.33
CA ASN A 42 -8.76 0.26 5.28
C ASN A 42 -7.47 0.88 4.71
N SER A 43 -7.06 2.06 5.17
CA SER A 43 -5.93 2.78 4.55
C SER A 43 -4.59 2.06 4.69
N SER A 44 -4.38 1.28 5.76
CA SER A 44 -3.19 0.44 5.90
C SER A 44 -3.19 -0.74 4.92
N ALA A 45 -4.35 -1.38 4.73
CA ALA A 45 -4.51 -2.48 3.77
C ALA A 45 -4.28 -1.98 2.33
N ASP A 46 -4.86 -0.82 1.96
CA ASP A 46 -4.66 -0.20 0.65
C ASP A 46 -3.19 0.17 0.40
N MET A 47 -2.47 0.61 1.45
CA MET A 47 -1.04 0.90 1.36
C MET A 47 -0.19 -0.35 1.11
N VAL A 48 -0.51 -1.46 1.76
CA VAL A 48 0.21 -2.74 1.59
C VAL A 48 -0.08 -3.32 0.21
N GLU A 49 -1.35 -3.37 -0.20
CA GLU A 49 -1.77 -3.83 -1.53
C GLU A 49 -1.04 -3.04 -2.64
N PHE A 50 -1.01 -1.70 -2.52
CA PHE A 50 -0.25 -0.85 -3.43
C PHE A 50 1.25 -1.15 -3.40
N ALA A 51 1.83 -1.35 -2.22
CA ALA A 51 3.26 -1.58 -2.11
C ALA A 51 3.70 -2.92 -2.72
N LEU A 52 2.84 -3.94 -2.67
CA LEU A 52 3.07 -5.23 -3.33
C LEU A 52 2.96 -5.08 -4.85
N GLU A 53 1.96 -4.36 -5.35
CA GLU A 53 1.80 -4.10 -6.80
C GLU A 53 2.99 -3.30 -7.37
N TYR A 54 3.48 -2.31 -6.61
CA TYR A 54 4.58 -1.43 -7.00
C TYR A 54 5.92 -1.81 -6.33
N HIS A 55 6.08 -3.09 -5.94
CA HIS A 55 7.24 -3.58 -5.19
C HIS A 55 8.59 -3.24 -5.87
N GLU A 56 8.70 -3.55 -7.16
CA GLU A 56 9.94 -3.37 -7.91
C GLU A 56 10.33 -1.88 -8.08
N PRO A 57 9.41 -0.98 -8.49
CA PRO A 57 9.65 0.46 -8.43
C PRO A 57 10.05 0.96 -7.03
N ILE A 58 9.37 0.51 -5.98
CA ILE A 58 9.66 0.93 -4.61
C ILE A 58 11.08 0.52 -4.22
N ASN A 59 11.47 -0.73 -4.50
CA ASN A 59 12.78 -1.26 -4.17
C ASN A 59 13.90 -0.47 -4.87
N ILE A 60 13.76 -0.23 -6.18
CA ILE A 60 14.73 0.54 -6.96
C ILE A 60 14.83 1.99 -6.45
N MET A 61 13.69 2.58 -6.08
CA MET A 61 13.63 3.94 -5.53
C MET A 61 14.33 4.04 -4.17
N THR A 62 14.15 3.06 -3.30
CA THR A 62 14.82 3.02 -1.99
C THR A 62 16.33 2.80 -2.11
N GLN A 63 16.78 2.10 -3.16
CA GLN A 63 18.21 1.85 -3.41
C GLN A 63 18.95 3.06 -4.01
N LYS A 64 18.25 4.03 -4.60
CA LYS A 64 18.87 5.26 -5.13
C LYS A 64 19.41 6.13 -3.98
N ARG A 65 20.75 6.25 -3.93
CA ARG A 65 21.47 7.04 -2.91
C ARG A 65 21.09 8.52 -2.93
N ASP A 66 20.80 9.04 -4.11
CA ASP A 66 20.53 10.47 -4.34
C ASP A 66 19.21 10.93 -3.69
N LEU A 67 18.32 10.00 -3.37
CA LEU A 67 16.99 10.29 -2.83
C LEU A 67 16.94 10.22 -1.30
N GLY A 68 18.02 9.74 -0.65
CA GLY A 68 18.06 9.61 0.82
C GLY A 68 16.97 8.67 1.38
N LEU A 69 16.54 7.69 0.59
CA LEU A 69 15.50 6.71 0.93
C LEU A 69 16.04 5.36 1.39
N ARG A 70 17.36 5.15 1.35
CA ARG A 70 18.02 3.88 1.66
C ARG A 70 17.77 3.35 3.07
N ASN A 71 17.48 4.24 4.02
CA ASN A 71 17.11 3.85 5.38
C ASN A 71 15.67 3.32 5.50
N LEU A 72 14.91 3.33 4.41
CA LEU A 72 13.56 2.80 4.30
C LEU A 72 13.49 1.61 3.32
N GLU A 73 14.65 1.10 2.90
CA GLU A 73 14.73 -0.15 2.14
C GLU A 73 14.22 -1.28 3.04
N LEU A 74 13.25 -2.03 2.53
CA LEU A 74 12.66 -3.18 3.18
C LEU A 74 13.42 -4.44 2.73
N SER A 75 13.74 -5.30 3.69
CA SER A 75 14.33 -6.62 3.42
C SER A 75 13.31 -7.59 2.83
N ASP A 76 13.78 -8.64 2.18
CA ASP A 76 12.91 -9.70 1.63
C ASP A 76 12.03 -10.35 2.71
N GLU A 77 12.54 -10.45 3.95
CA GLU A 77 11.78 -10.96 5.10
C GLU A 77 10.64 -10.02 5.50
N GLU A 78 10.88 -8.70 5.48
CA GLU A 78 9.86 -7.69 5.76
C GLU A 78 8.79 -7.68 4.66
N TRP A 79 9.19 -7.78 3.39
CA TRP A 79 8.25 -7.91 2.27
C TRP A 79 7.39 -9.16 2.35
N SER A 80 7.99 -10.29 2.74
CA SER A 80 7.28 -11.56 2.93
C SER A 80 6.28 -11.47 4.08
N THR A 81 6.63 -10.75 5.15
CA THR A 81 5.75 -10.48 6.29
C THR A 81 4.60 -9.54 5.90
N GLU A 82 4.88 -8.45 5.18
CA GLU A 82 3.85 -7.51 4.70
C GLU A 82 2.89 -8.21 3.70
N GLY A 83 3.40 -9.10 2.85
CA GLY A 83 2.58 -9.93 1.96
C GLY A 83 1.64 -10.89 2.70
N ALA A 84 2.12 -11.54 3.76
CA ALA A 84 1.29 -12.42 4.59
C ALA A 84 0.19 -11.64 5.34
N SER A 85 0.51 -10.45 5.87
CA SER A 85 -0.46 -9.56 6.51
C SER A 85 -1.53 -9.04 5.55
N CYS A 86 -1.18 -8.78 4.28
CA CYS A 86 -2.14 -8.37 3.26
C CYS A 86 -3.26 -9.40 3.04
N SER A 87 -2.96 -10.68 3.22
CA SER A 87 -3.96 -11.76 3.04
C SER A 87 -5.04 -11.74 4.11
N SER A 88 -4.70 -11.48 5.38
CA SER A 88 -5.68 -11.39 6.46
C SER A 88 -6.39 -10.04 6.49
N GLU A 89 -5.69 -8.95 6.13
CA GLU A 89 -6.29 -7.62 6.00
C GLU A 89 -7.23 -7.51 4.79
N GLY A 90 -6.98 -8.27 3.71
CA GLY A 90 -7.87 -8.38 2.55
C GLY A 90 -9.25 -8.96 2.93
N ILE A 91 -9.28 -10.02 3.75
CA ILE A 91 -10.52 -10.62 4.25
C ILE A 91 -11.33 -9.60 5.08
N LEU A 92 -10.66 -8.85 5.94
CA LEU A 92 -11.29 -7.80 6.75
C LEU A 92 -11.82 -6.64 5.89
N LYS A 93 -11.06 -6.22 4.88
CA LYS A 93 -11.44 -5.18 3.92
C LYS A 93 -12.65 -5.60 3.09
N ASP A 94 -12.67 -6.84 2.59
CA ASP A 94 -13.79 -7.40 1.84
C ASP A 94 -15.06 -7.51 2.68
N ALA A 95 -14.95 -7.98 3.93
CA ALA A 95 -16.06 -8.00 4.88
C ALA A 95 -16.59 -6.58 5.14
N THR A 96 -15.71 -5.61 5.35
CA THR A 96 -16.09 -4.21 5.60
C THR A 96 -16.77 -3.57 4.38
N MET A 97 -16.25 -3.80 3.17
CA MET A 97 -16.87 -3.36 1.92
C MET A 97 -18.22 -4.05 1.70
N PHE A 98 -18.35 -5.32 2.04
CA PHE A 98 -19.60 -6.07 2.00
C PHE A 98 -20.65 -5.46 2.94
N PHE A 99 -20.28 -5.15 4.19
CA PHE A 99 -21.16 -4.52 5.17
C PHE A 99 -21.48 -3.04 4.87
N SER A 100 -20.64 -2.37 4.09
CA SER A 100 -20.86 -0.98 3.67
C SER A 100 -21.85 -0.85 2.49
N ARG A 101 -22.22 -1.97 1.84
CA ARG A 101 -23.29 -1.98 0.82
C ARG A 101 -24.63 -1.70 1.51
N ALA A 102 -25.54 -0.99 0.83
CA ALA A 102 -26.80 -0.50 1.40
C ALA A 102 -27.80 -1.59 1.88
N SER A 103 -27.47 -2.88 1.81
CA SER A 103 -28.37 -3.97 2.23
C SER A 103 -27.64 -5.24 2.70
N PRO A 104 -26.84 -5.21 3.77
CA PRO A 104 -26.36 -6.44 4.38
C PRO A 104 -27.53 -7.00 5.21
N ASN A 105 -28.12 -8.12 4.79
CA ASN A 105 -29.15 -8.75 5.61
C ASN A 105 -28.47 -9.49 6.78
N LEU A 106 -29.10 -9.50 7.96
CA LEU A 106 -28.56 -10.11 9.19
C LEU A 106 -28.19 -11.59 9.01
N ALA A 107 -28.85 -12.31 8.09
CA ALA A 107 -28.58 -13.72 7.80
C ALA A 107 -27.26 -13.94 7.02
N THR A 108 -26.75 -12.92 6.33
CA THR A 108 -25.44 -12.96 5.62
C THR A 108 -24.26 -12.49 6.49
N VAL A 109 -24.54 -11.86 7.64
CA VAL A 109 -23.51 -11.34 8.55
C VAL A 109 -22.80 -12.46 9.32
N ILE A 110 -23.57 -13.44 9.82
CA ILE A 110 -23.04 -14.49 10.69
C ILE A 110 -22.04 -15.40 9.95
N PRO A 111 -22.31 -15.90 8.72
CA PRO A 111 -21.34 -16.72 8.00
C PRO A 111 -20.09 -15.95 7.55
N ALA A 112 -20.20 -14.65 7.27
CA ALA A 112 -19.07 -13.83 6.82
C ALA A 112 -18.05 -13.54 7.94
N MET A 113 -18.42 -13.75 9.20
CA MET A 113 -17.52 -13.57 10.37
C MET A 113 -16.87 -14.89 10.83
N ASP A 114 -17.34 -16.04 10.37
CA ASP A 114 -16.88 -17.38 10.77
C ASP A 114 -15.79 -17.97 9.85
N HIS A 115 -15.31 -17.21 8.85
CA HIS A 115 -14.31 -17.61 7.86
C HIS A 115 -12.95 -16.96 8.07
#